data_AF-A0A2N3B4C2-F1
#
_entry.id   AF-A0A2N3B4C2-F1
#
_cell.length_a   1.000
_cell.length_b   1.000
_cell.length_c   1.000
_cell.angle_alpha   90.00
_cell.angle_beta   90.00
_cell.angle_gamma   90.00
#
_symmetry.space_group_name_H-M   'P 1'
#
loop_
_entity.id
_entity.type
_entity.pdbx_description
1 polymer ?
#
loop_
_entity_poly.entity_id
_entity_poly.type
_entity_poly.pdbx_seq_one_letter_code
_entity_poly.pdbx_strand_id
1 'polypeptide(L)'
;MKISTFQFAIAALIALAAGCIGALAIGEWREAAHPQTLHDFVHEELDLDASQREQLEQLEARFTVERNELESFLRAANARLAVAMDEEHEYGPQVAAAIDDVHGRMGDLQKATVGHVFAMRALLKPEQKARFDRQVSLSLTGEADE
;
A
#
# COMPACT_ATOMS: atom_id res chain seq x y z
N MET A 1 6.20 -31.27 25.23
CA MET A 1 4.75 -31.03 25.23
C MET A 1 4.25 -31.25 23.80
N LYS A 2 3.49 -32.33 23.55
CA LYS A 2 2.95 -32.63 22.21
C LYS A 2 1.83 -31.64 21.95
N ILE A 3 2.09 -30.65 21.10
CA ILE A 3 1.05 -29.74 20.64
C ILE A 3 0.13 -30.58 19.76
N SER A 4 -1.03 -30.94 20.30
CA SER A 4 -2.00 -31.80 19.61
C SER A 4 -2.54 -31.05 18.39
N THR A 5 -2.97 -31.75 17.34
CA THR A 5 -3.71 -31.17 16.20
C THR A 5 -4.87 -30.29 16.65
N PHE A 6 -5.41 -30.57 17.83
CA PHE A 6 -6.38 -29.76 18.55
C PHE A 6 -5.92 -28.32 18.86
N GLN A 7 -4.64 -28.10 19.18
CA GLN A 7 -4.07 -26.77 19.44
C GLN A 7 -3.78 -25.99 18.16
N PHE A 8 -3.45 -26.65 17.05
CA PHE A 8 -3.37 -25.99 15.73
C PHE A 8 -4.76 -25.59 15.22
N ALA A 9 -5.76 -26.45 15.43
CA ALA A 9 -7.15 -26.10 15.14
C ALA A 9 -7.60 -24.89 15.97
N ILE A 10 -7.26 -24.85 17.27
CA ILE A 10 -7.56 -23.70 18.14
C ILE A 10 -6.78 -22.44 17.71
N ALA A 11 -5.51 -22.54 17.33
CA ALA A 11 -4.72 -21.41 16.85
C ALA A 11 -5.23 -20.85 15.51
N ALA A 12 -5.63 -21.72 14.58
CA ALA A 12 -6.24 -21.34 13.31
C ALA A 12 -7.61 -20.65 13.53
N LEU A 13 -8.41 -21.15 14.48
CA LEU A 13 -9.71 -20.58 14.81
C LEU A 13 -9.57 -19.21 15.50
N ILE A 14 -8.54 -19.04 16.35
CA ILE A 14 -8.20 -17.75 16.97
C ILE A 14 -7.64 -16.76 15.93
N ALA A 15 -6.78 -17.18 14.99
CA ALA A 15 -6.29 -16.32 13.92
C ALA A 15 -7.41 -15.88 12.96
N LEU A 16 -8.37 -16.75 12.70
CA LEU A 16 -9.54 -16.43 11.88
C LEU A 16 -10.49 -15.48 12.63
N ALA A 17 -10.73 -15.72 13.93
CA ALA A 17 -11.50 -14.79 14.78
C ALA A 17 -10.80 -13.43 14.93
N ALA A 18 -9.47 -13.38 15.07
CA ALA A 18 -8.68 -12.15 15.12
C ALA A 18 -8.63 -11.43 13.77
N GLY A 19 -8.61 -12.16 12.65
CA GLY A 19 -8.75 -11.60 11.30
C GLY A 19 -10.14 -11.02 11.03
N CYS A 20 -11.20 -11.67 11.52
CA CYS A 20 -12.58 -11.15 11.41
C CYS A 20 -12.82 -9.95 12.34
N ILE A 21 -12.36 -9.99 13.60
CA ILE A 21 -12.44 -8.85 14.52
C ILE A 21 -11.55 -7.71 14.04
N GLY A 22 -10.34 -8.00 13.52
CA GLY A 22 -9.46 -7.02 12.89
C GLY A 22 -10.09 -6.40 11.65
N ALA A 23 -10.70 -7.18 10.75
CA ALA A 23 -11.36 -6.66 9.56
C ALA A 23 -12.63 -5.84 9.87
N LEU A 24 -13.40 -6.21 10.90
CA LEU A 24 -14.59 -5.46 11.32
C LEU A 24 -14.22 -4.21 12.13
N ALA A 25 -13.23 -4.27 13.02
CA ALA A 25 -12.73 -3.12 13.76
C ALA A 25 -11.96 -2.14 12.85
N ILE A 26 -11.22 -2.62 11.85
CA ILE A 26 -10.64 -1.78 10.79
C ILE A 26 -11.77 -1.20 9.92
N GLY A 27 -12.84 -1.93 9.66
CA GLY A 27 -14.02 -1.43 8.96
C GLY A 27 -14.68 -0.25 9.69
N GLU A 28 -14.94 -0.40 10.99
CA GLU A 28 -15.56 0.65 11.83
C GLU A 28 -14.61 1.83 12.12
N TRP A 29 -13.28 1.62 12.15
CA TRP A 29 -12.29 2.71 12.27
C TRP A 29 -12.04 3.43 10.93
N ARG A 30 -12.21 2.75 9.79
CA ARG A 30 -12.06 3.31 8.44
C ARG A 30 -13.27 4.16 8.01
N GLU A 31 -14.42 3.98 8.65
CA GLU A 31 -15.62 4.81 8.44
C GLU A 31 -15.57 6.13 9.23
N ALA A 32 -14.70 6.26 10.24
CA ALA A 32 -14.74 7.38 11.18
C ALA A 32 -13.98 8.66 10.74
N ALA A 33 -13.11 8.61 9.73
CA ALA A 33 -12.46 9.81 9.20
C ALA A 33 -11.78 9.52 7.86
N HIS A 34 -12.36 9.92 6.73
CA HIS A 34 -11.58 10.14 5.51
C HIS A 34 -11.13 11.61 5.51
N PRO A 35 -9.87 11.93 5.88
CA PRO A 35 -9.19 13.00 5.18
C PRO A 35 -9.17 12.62 3.69
N GLN A 36 -9.54 13.54 2.81
CA GLN A 36 -9.55 13.28 1.36
C GLN A 36 -8.25 12.60 0.90
N THR A 37 -8.37 11.58 0.04
CA THR A 37 -7.17 10.91 -0.48
C THR A 37 -6.38 11.91 -1.34
N LEU A 38 -5.04 11.78 -1.36
CA LEU A 38 -4.20 12.66 -2.18
C LEU A 38 -4.64 12.68 -3.65
N HIS A 39 -5.12 11.54 -4.15
CA HIS A 39 -5.65 11.45 -5.51
C HIS A 39 -6.91 12.30 -5.68
N ASP A 40 -7.89 12.19 -4.79
CA ASP A 40 -9.12 12.99 -4.85
C ASP A 40 -8.80 14.50 -4.78
N PHE A 41 -7.87 14.88 -3.91
CA PHE A 41 -7.40 16.27 -3.81
C PHE A 41 -6.80 16.80 -5.11
N VAL A 42 -6.03 15.97 -5.84
CA VAL A 42 -5.42 16.35 -7.12
C VAL A 42 -6.46 16.59 -8.22
N HIS A 43 -7.53 15.81 -8.23
CA HIS A 43 -8.57 15.91 -9.27
C HIS A 43 -9.67 16.92 -8.93
N GLU A 44 -10.02 17.06 -7.65
CA GLU A 44 -11.20 17.82 -7.23
C GLU A 44 -10.85 19.19 -6.63
N GLU A 45 -9.71 19.31 -5.94
CA GLU A 45 -9.37 20.55 -5.22
C GLU A 45 -8.27 21.36 -5.90
N LEU A 46 -7.40 20.71 -6.68
CA LEU A 46 -6.39 21.38 -7.46
C LEU A 46 -7.02 21.88 -8.78
N ASP A 47 -7.06 23.20 -8.95
CA ASP A 47 -7.58 23.85 -10.16
C ASP A 47 -6.66 23.58 -11.37
N LEU A 48 -6.70 22.36 -11.91
CA LEU A 48 -5.89 21.93 -13.05
C LEU A 48 -6.46 22.47 -14.36
N ASP A 49 -5.62 23.13 -15.15
CA ASP A 49 -6.00 23.53 -16.49
C ASP A 49 -6.11 22.31 -17.44
N ALA A 50 -6.66 22.52 -18.63
CA ALA A 50 -6.91 21.43 -19.59
C ALA A 50 -5.62 20.69 -19.99
N SER A 51 -4.49 21.41 -20.10
CA SER A 51 -3.21 20.78 -20.45
C SER A 51 -2.66 19.96 -19.29
N GLN A 52 -2.80 20.45 -18.05
CA GLN A 52 -2.38 19.71 -16.86
C GLN A 52 -3.19 18.43 -16.68
N ARG A 53 -4.51 18.46 -16.92
CA ARG A 53 -5.37 17.27 -16.83
C ARG A 53 -5.00 16.21 -17.86
N GLU A 54 -4.79 16.59 -19.11
CA GLU A 54 -4.37 15.64 -20.16
C GLU A 54 -3.00 14.99 -19.82
N GLN A 55 -2.05 15.78 -19.32
CA GLN A 55 -0.75 15.25 -18.89
C GLN A 55 -0.87 14.33 -17.67
N LEU A 56 -1.76 14.66 -16.74
CA LEU A 56 -2.02 13.86 -15.55
C LEU A 56 -2.65 12.51 -15.91
N GLU A 57 -3.67 12.49 -16.78
CA GLU A 57 -4.30 11.25 -17.26
C GLU A 57 -3.29 10.31 -17.93
N GLN A 58 -2.40 10.86 -18.77
CA GLN A 58 -1.32 10.07 -19.40
C GLN A 58 -0.32 9.54 -18.36
N LEU A 59 0.02 10.33 -17.35
CA LEU A 59 0.89 9.94 -16.26
C LEU A 59 0.27 8.80 -15.43
N GLU A 60 -1.02 8.90 -15.12
CA GLU A 60 -1.78 7.90 -14.36
C GLU A 60 -1.97 6.59 -15.12
N ALA A 61 -2.24 6.66 -16.42
CA ALA A 61 -2.33 5.47 -17.26
C ALA A 61 -1.01 4.70 -17.27
N ARG A 62 0.12 5.40 -17.39
CA ARG A 62 1.46 4.77 -17.31
C ARG A 62 1.73 4.18 -15.93
N PHE A 63 1.45 4.93 -14.86
CA PHE A 63 1.68 4.46 -13.51
C PHE A 63 0.80 3.26 -13.15
N THR A 64 -0.43 3.20 -13.66
CA THR A 64 -1.32 2.04 -13.48
C THR A 64 -0.69 0.76 -14.03
N VAL A 65 -0.04 0.82 -15.21
CA VAL A 65 0.65 -0.34 -15.78
C VAL A 65 1.82 -0.77 -14.89
N GLU A 66 2.67 0.17 -14.50
CA GLU A 66 3.83 -0.09 -13.63
C GLU A 66 3.40 -0.67 -12.26
N ARG A 67 2.40 -0.08 -11.63
CA ARG A 67 1.83 -0.55 -10.36
C ARG A 67 1.32 -1.98 -10.48
N ASN A 68 0.54 -2.28 -11.52
CA ASN A 68 -0.02 -3.62 -11.72
C ASN A 68 1.08 -4.68 -11.92
N GLU A 69 2.18 -4.32 -12.59
CA GLU A 69 3.35 -5.19 -12.75
C GLU A 69 4.04 -5.45 -11.40
N LEU A 70 4.33 -4.39 -10.63
CA LEU A 70 4.95 -4.51 -9.31
C LEU A 70 4.08 -5.31 -8.32
N GLU A 71 2.76 -5.09 -8.33
CA GLU A 71 1.80 -5.88 -7.55
C GLU A 71 1.79 -7.36 -7.97
N SER A 72 2.00 -7.66 -9.25
CA SER A 72 2.14 -9.05 -9.71
C SER A 72 3.39 -9.71 -9.14
N PHE A 73 4.52 -9.00 -9.08
CA PHE A 73 5.75 -9.50 -8.48
C PHE A 73 5.61 -9.71 -6.97
N LEU A 74 4.94 -8.80 -6.27
CA LEU A 74 4.65 -8.95 -4.84
C LEU A 74 3.76 -10.18 -4.58
N ARG A 75 2.71 -10.38 -5.39
CA ARG A 75 1.87 -11.59 -5.28
C ARG A 75 2.67 -12.87 -5.53
N ALA A 76 3.56 -12.87 -6.52
CA ALA A 76 4.43 -14.01 -6.78
C ALA A 76 5.41 -14.27 -5.63
N ALA A 77 5.96 -13.23 -5.00
CA ALA A 77 6.81 -13.37 -3.81
C ALA A 77 6.04 -13.96 -2.62
N ASN A 78 4.81 -13.50 -2.37
CA ASN A 78 3.95 -14.09 -1.33
C ASN A 78 3.60 -15.56 -1.60
N ALA A 79 3.40 -15.94 -2.86
CA ALA A 79 3.20 -17.35 -3.22
C ALA A 79 4.44 -18.20 -2.89
N ARG A 80 5.65 -17.70 -3.14
CA ARG A 80 6.90 -18.37 -2.75
C ARG A 80 7.04 -18.48 -1.23
N LEU A 81 6.69 -17.44 -0.49
CA LEU A 81 6.68 -17.47 0.97
C LEU A 81 5.72 -18.56 1.50
N ALA A 82 4.52 -18.67 0.94
CA ALA A 82 3.58 -19.72 1.32
C ALA A 82 4.15 -21.14 1.10
N VAL A 83 4.83 -21.36 -0.03
CA VAL A 83 5.52 -22.64 -0.30
C VAL A 83 6.64 -22.89 0.72
N ALA A 84 7.49 -21.90 1.00
CA ALA A 84 8.58 -22.05 1.97
C ALA A 84 8.05 -22.38 3.39
N MET A 85 6.93 -21.77 3.78
CA MET A 85 6.29 -22.07 5.07
C MET A 85 5.71 -23.48 5.13
N ASP A 86 5.13 -23.96 4.03
CA ASP A 86 4.62 -25.34 3.91
C ASP A 86 5.74 -26.38 3.88
N GLU A 87 6.93 -26.02 3.38
CA GLU A 87 8.07 -26.93 3.38
C GLU A 87 8.78 -26.98 4.74
N GLU A 88 9.08 -25.83 5.33
CA GLU A 88 9.91 -25.76 6.55
C GLU A 88 9.11 -25.93 7.84
N HIS A 89 7.83 -25.54 7.88
CA HIS A 89 6.97 -25.55 9.08
C HIS A 89 7.54 -24.81 10.31
N GLU A 90 8.65 -24.11 10.14
CA GLU A 90 9.32 -23.28 11.12
C GLU A 90 9.93 -22.07 10.42
N TYR A 91 10.46 -21.12 11.21
CA TYR A 91 11.20 -20.00 10.66
C TYR A 91 12.62 -20.45 10.26
N GLY A 92 12.69 -21.16 9.13
CA GLY A 92 13.94 -21.66 8.56
C GLY A 92 14.56 -20.72 7.54
N PRO A 93 15.69 -21.12 6.93
CA PRO A 93 16.42 -20.30 5.98
C PRO A 93 15.61 -19.94 4.72
N GLN A 94 14.69 -20.81 4.26
CA GLN A 94 13.88 -20.52 3.08
C GLN A 94 12.75 -19.54 3.39
N VAL A 95 12.10 -19.67 4.55
CA VAL A 95 11.10 -18.69 5.02
C VAL A 95 11.74 -17.32 5.20
N ALA A 96 12.93 -17.24 5.81
CA ALA A 96 13.66 -15.99 5.98
C ALA A 96 13.98 -15.33 4.62
N ALA A 97 14.52 -16.10 3.67
CA ALA A 97 14.84 -15.59 2.33
C ALA A 97 13.59 -15.13 1.55
N ALA A 98 12.47 -15.85 1.68
CA ALA A 98 11.22 -15.48 1.02
C ALA A 98 10.62 -14.19 1.60
N ILE A 99 10.74 -13.97 2.92
CA ILE A 99 10.34 -12.71 3.56
C ILE A 99 11.18 -11.54 3.04
N ASP A 100 12.50 -11.72 2.91
CA ASP A 100 13.38 -10.67 2.37
C ASP A 100 13.02 -10.30 0.92
N ASP A 101 12.66 -11.27 0.09
CA ASP A 101 12.15 -11.02 -1.27
C ASP A 101 10.82 -10.25 -1.23
N VAL A 102 9.86 -10.64 -0.36
CA VAL A 102 8.60 -9.90 -0.17
C VAL A 102 8.86 -8.45 0.25
N HIS A 103 9.76 -8.22 1.19
CA HIS A 103 10.15 -6.85 1.59
C HIS A 103 10.78 -6.07 0.44
N GLY A 104 11.64 -6.70 -0.36
CA GLY A 104 12.19 -6.11 -1.58
C GLY A 104 11.09 -5.65 -2.54
N ARG A 105 10.13 -6.53 -2.86
CA ARG A 105 9.01 -6.20 -3.77
C ARG A 105 8.08 -5.14 -3.23
N MET A 106 7.81 -5.17 -1.92
CA MET A 106 7.04 -4.12 -1.26
C MET A 106 7.76 -2.76 -1.35
N GLY A 107 9.07 -2.75 -1.15
CA GLY A 107 9.91 -1.56 -1.29
C GLY A 107 9.91 -1.00 -2.71
N ASP A 108 9.93 -1.85 -3.73
CA ASP A 108 9.84 -1.43 -5.13
C ASP A 108 8.50 -0.74 -5.42
N LEU A 109 7.39 -1.32 -4.97
CA LEU A 109 6.05 -0.71 -5.08
C LEU A 109 5.99 0.64 -4.37
N GLN A 110 6.51 0.73 -3.13
CA GLN A 110 6.53 1.98 -2.36
C GLN A 110 7.34 3.08 -3.08
N LYS A 111 8.53 2.75 -3.60
CA LYS A 111 9.38 3.69 -4.34
C LYS A 111 8.68 4.20 -5.60
N ALA A 112 8.01 3.31 -6.35
CA ALA A 112 7.25 3.69 -7.54
C ALA A 112 6.10 4.65 -7.19
N THR A 113 5.35 4.38 -6.10
CA THR A 113 4.30 5.28 -5.62
C THR A 113 4.83 6.66 -5.24
N VAL A 114 5.95 6.74 -4.50
CA VAL A 114 6.58 8.02 -4.17
C VAL A 114 7.08 8.74 -5.42
N GLY A 115 7.67 8.01 -6.36
CA GLY A 115 8.07 8.53 -7.68
C GLY A 115 6.88 9.14 -8.44
N HIS A 116 5.73 8.47 -8.44
CA HIS A 116 4.50 8.96 -9.05
C HIS A 116 3.99 10.25 -8.39
N VAL A 117 4.04 10.36 -7.06
CA VAL A 117 3.70 11.59 -6.33
C VAL A 117 4.56 12.77 -6.78
N PHE A 118 5.87 12.58 -6.92
CA PHE A 118 6.75 13.63 -7.45
C PHE A 118 6.50 13.94 -8.93
N ALA A 119 6.14 12.94 -9.73
CA ALA A 119 5.79 13.15 -11.13
C ALA A 119 4.51 14.00 -11.27
N MET A 120 3.48 13.75 -10.44
CA MET A 120 2.28 14.59 -10.39
C MET A 120 2.65 16.02 -10.01
N ARG A 121 3.45 16.19 -8.95
CA ARG A 121 3.94 17.51 -8.50
C ARG A 121 4.65 18.28 -9.61
N ALA A 122 5.40 17.60 -10.49
CA ALA A 122 6.15 18.26 -11.57
C ALA A 122 5.25 18.99 -12.58
N LEU A 123 4.00 18.52 -12.77
CA LEU A 123 3.01 19.12 -13.67
C LEU A 123 2.39 20.41 -13.13
N LEU A 124 2.56 20.69 -11.84
CA LEU A 124 1.88 21.77 -11.13
C LEU A 124 2.61 23.12 -11.22
N LYS A 125 1.83 24.21 -11.23
CA LYS A 125 2.29 25.59 -11.08
C LYS A 125 2.72 25.86 -9.62
N PRO A 126 3.52 26.91 -9.34
CA PRO A 126 4.05 27.15 -7.99
C PRO A 126 3.00 27.19 -6.87
N GLU A 127 1.86 27.84 -7.10
CA GLU A 127 0.77 27.95 -6.12
C GLU A 127 0.10 26.58 -5.85
N GLN A 128 -0.11 25.80 -6.91
CA GLN A 128 -0.64 24.44 -6.84
C GLN A 128 0.33 23.50 -6.09
N LYS A 129 1.65 23.62 -6.32
CA LYS A 129 2.68 22.85 -5.61
C LYS A 129 2.62 23.08 -4.11
N ALA A 130 2.45 24.32 -3.65
CA ALA A 130 2.36 24.61 -2.22
C ALA A 130 1.14 23.95 -1.56
N ARG A 131 0.00 23.90 -2.26
CA ARG A 131 -1.20 23.20 -1.79
C ARG A 131 -1.01 21.68 -1.79
N PHE A 132 -0.43 21.14 -2.86
CA PHE A 132 -0.10 19.73 -3.01
C PHE A 132 0.87 19.25 -1.91
N ASP A 133 1.95 19.99 -1.66
CA ASP A 133 2.97 19.63 -0.67
C ASP A 133 2.38 19.55 0.75
N ARG A 134 1.45 20.46 1.10
CA ARG A 134 0.70 20.40 2.36
C ARG A 134 -0.19 19.16 2.44
N GLN A 135 -0.93 18.85 1.37
CA GLN A 135 -1.78 17.67 1.33
C GLN A 135 -0.97 16.37 1.44
N VAL A 136 0.21 16.31 0.82
CA VAL A 136 1.13 15.18 0.97
C VAL A 136 1.60 15.05 2.42
N SER A 137 2.00 16.16 3.06
CA SER A 137 2.40 16.16 4.49
C SER A 137 1.28 15.62 5.38
N LEU A 138 0.06 16.15 5.20
CA LEU A 138 -1.15 15.69 5.88
C LEU A 138 -1.42 14.20 5.67
N SER A 139 -1.31 13.72 4.43
CA SER A 139 -1.57 12.32 4.10
C SER A 139 -0.54 11.36 4.71
N LEU A 140 0.70 11.82 4.92
CA LEU A 140 1.79 11.02 5.47
C LEU A 140 1.87 11.07 7.00
N THR A 141 1.48 12.19 7.61
CA THR A 141 1.68 12.44 9.05
C THR A 141 0.39 12.55 9.85
N GLY A 142 -0.74 12.84 9.20
CA GLY A 142 -2.01 13.14 9.86
C GLY A 142 -2.11 14.55 10.44
N GLU A 143 -1.06 15.37 10.32
CA GLU A 143 -1.00 16.75 10.83
C GLU A 143 -0.73 17.73 9.67
N ALA A 144 -1.44 18.87 9.65
CA ALA A 144 -1.08 19.97 8.76
C ALA A 144 0.01 20.77 9.46
N ASP A 145 1.17 20.94 8.81
CA ASP A 145 2.17 21.90 9.28
C ASP A 145 1.51 23.29 9.42
N GLU A 146 1.41 23.82 10.65
CA GLU A 146 0.88 25.15 11.01
C GLU A 146 1.78 26.30 10.52
#